data_AF-I4DKZ4-F1
#
_entry.id   AF-I4DKZ4-F1
#
_cell.length_a   1.000
_cell.length_b   1.000
_cell.length_c   1.000
_cell.angle_alpha   90.00
_cell.angle_beta   90.00
_cell.angle_gamma   90.00
#
_symmetry.space_group_name_H-M   'P 1'
#
loop_
_entity.id
_entity.type
_entity.pdbx_description
1 polymer ?
#
loop_
_entity_poly.entity_id
_entity_poly.type
_entity_poly.pdbx_seq_one_letter_code
_entity_poly.pdbx_strand_id
1 'polypeptide(L)'
;MNFDGGFGSRPGSESHAGLIYCCVGTLSICKRMDALHADELAWWLCERQLPSGGLNGRPEKLPDLCYSWWVMSSLSMLNRIHWVDKNNLEQFILASQDAETGGFSDRPGNITDPFHTLFGLAGLSLLGNTSIKRVNPTYCMPQETIDRLKLEPQILHI
;
A
#
# COMPACT_ATOMS: atom_id res chain seq x y z
N MET A 1 11.80 -14.80 -0.23
CA MET A 1 10.48 -14.95 0.42
C MET A 1 10.71 -15.61 1.76
N ASN A 2 10.04 -15.12 2.79
CA ASN A 2 10.09 -15.66 4.14
C ASN A 2 8.99 -16.72 4.36
N PHE A 3 8.95 -17.33 5.54
CA PHE A 3 7.96 -18.34 5.89
C PHE A 3 6.52 -17.83 5.93
N ASP A 4 6.33 -16.50 5.96
CA ASP A 4 5.04 -15.81 6.01
C ASP A 4 4.66 -15.20 4.65
N GLY A 5 5.31 -15.66 3.57
CA GLY A 5 5.16 -15.11 2.21
C GLY A 5 5.83 -13.74 1.99
N GLY A 6 6.32 -13.09 3.05
CA GLY A 6 6.85 -11.72 3.00
C GLY A 6 8.30 -11.59 2.55
N PHE A 7 8.79 -10.34 2.57
CA PHE A 7 10.13 -9.95 2.16
C PHE A 7 10.78 -8.99 3.17
N GLY A 8 12.06 -9.21 3.44
CA GLY A 8 12.92 -8.36 4.25
C GLY A 8 14.04 -7.71 3.43
N SER A 9 14.99 -7.08 4.11
CA SER A 9 16.03 -6.23 3.47
C SER A 9 17.11 -7.04 2.74
N ARG A 10 17.29 -8.29 3.13
CA ARG A 10 18.21 -9.27 2.55
C ARG A 10 17.73 -10.69 2.88
N PRO A 11 18.30 -11.75 2.27
CA PRO A 11 17.92 -13.12 2.61
C PRO A 11 17.97 -13.38 4.13
N GLY A 12 16.89 -13.93 4.68
CA GLY A 12 16.73 -14.22 6.11
C GLY A 12 16.31 -13.05 7.00
N SER A 13 16.04 -11.86 6.45
CA SER A 13 15.56 -10.70 7.23
C SER A 13 14.04 -10.69 7.38
N GLU A 14 13.55 -10.16 8.50
CA GLU A 14 12.13 -10.05 8.87
C GLU A 14 11.28 -9.36 7.78
N SER A 15 10.05 -9.83 7.59
CA SER A 15 9.07 -9.27 6.67
C SER A 15 8.61 -7.88 7.11
N HIS A 16 8.54 -6.94 6.16
CA HIS A 16 8.11 -5.57 6.43
C HIS A 16 7.37 -4.98 5.23
N ALA A 17 6.25 -4.28 5.47
CA ALA A 17 5.34 -3.80 4.42
C ALA A 17 6.03 -2.99 3.32
N GLY A 18 6.95 -2.07 3.68
CA GLY A 18 7.69 -1.29 2.69
C GLY A 18 8.60 -2.14 1.80
N LEU A 19 9.20 -3.20 2.34
CA LEU A 19 10.09 -4.10 1.59
C LEU A 19 9.27 -5.07 0.75
N ILE A 20 8.11 -5.51 1.26
CA ILE A 20 7.12 -6.26 0.50
C ILE A 20 6.66 -5.45 -0.72
N TYR A 21 6.30 -4.17 -0.54
CA TYR A 21 5.92 -3.29 -1.66
C TYR A 21 7.00 -3.23 -2.74
N CYS A 22 8.26 -3.03 -2.35
CA CYS A 22 9.38 -3.03 -3.28
C CYS A 22 9.55 -4.36 -4.03
N CYS A 23 9.50 -5.49 -3.31
CA CYS A 23 9.67 -6.81 -3.92
C CYS A 23 8.49 -7.21 -4.83
N VAL A 24 7.25 -6.99 -4.38
CA VAL A 24 6.04 -7.26 -5.17
C VAL A 24 6.01 -6.34 -6.40
N GLY A 25 6.31 -5.06 -6.24
CA GLY A 25 6.42 -4.11 -7.36
C GLY A 25 7.47 -4.54 -8.37
N THR A 26 8.65 -4.99 -7.90
CA THR A 26 9.71 -5.51 -8.78
C THR A 26 9.26 -6.75 -9.54
N LEU A 27 8.62 -7.72 -8.86
CA LEU A 27 8.11 -8.94 -9.50
C LEU A 27 6.98 -8.64 -10.49
N SER A 28 6.15 -7.65 -10.19
CA SER A 28 5.12 -7.13 -11.08
C SER A 28 5.73 -6.57 -12.36
N ILE A 29 6.77 -5.74 -12.26
CA ILE A 29 7.52 -5.20 -13.41
C ILE A 29 8.20 -6.32 -14.21
N CYS A 30 8.82 -7.27 -13.53
CA CYS A 30 9.54 -8.38 -14.14
C CYS A 30 8.65 -9.51 -14.67
N LYS A 31 7.32 -9.41 -14.55
CA LYS A 31 6.37 -10.47 -14.95
C LYS A 31 6.63 -11.81 -14.24
N ARG A 32 7.03 -11.74 -12.96
CA ARG A 32 7.37 -12.89 -12.12
C ARG A 32 6.48 -13.04 -10.89
N MET A 33 5.21 -12.61 -10.99
CA MET A 33 4.25 -12.76 -9.90
C MET A 33 3.91 -14.24 -9.62
N ASP A 34 4.22 -15.16 -10.54
CA ASP A 34 4.15 -16.62 -10.35
C ASP A 34 5.05 -17.13 -9.20
N ALA A 35 6.09 -16.38 -8.85
CA ALA A 35 6.99 -16.74 -7.76
C ALA A 35 6.42 -16.43 -6.36
N LEU A 36 5.22 -15.84 -6.28
CA LEU A 36 4.62 -15.44 -5.02
C LEU A 36 3.66 -16.49 -4.48
N HIS A 37 3.73 -16.76 -3.17
CA HIS A 37 2.63 -17.36 -2.42
C HIS A 37 1.58 -16.29 -2.15
N ALA A 38 0.75 -15.98 -3.16
CA ALA A 38 -0.09 -14.79 -3.18
C ALA A 38 -1.08 -14.70 -2.00
N ASP A 39 -1.78 -15.79 -1.67
CA ASP A 39 -2.78 -15.78 -0.60
C ASP A 39 -2.15 -15.73 0.80
N GLU A 40 -1.00 -16.39 1.00
CA GLU A 40 -0.24 -16.33 2.25
C GLU A 40 0.29 -14.92 2.52
N LEU A 41 0.89 -14.30 1.50
CA LEU A 41 1.36 -12.92 1.58
C LEU A 41 0.18 -11.94 1.77
N ALA A 42 -0.93 -12.15 1.08
CA ALA A 42 -2.11 -11.31 1.22
C ALA A 42 -2.72 -11.41 2.63
N TRP A 43 -2.69 -12.59 3.26
CA TRP A 43 -3.10 -12.76 4.64
C TRP A 43 -2.20 -11.96 5.59
N TRP A 44 -0.88 -12.08 5.46
CA TRP A 44 0.05 -11.29 6.27
C TRP A 44 -0.19 -9.77 6.15
N LEU A 45 -0.50 -9.32 4.93
CA LEU A 45 -0.80 -7.92 4.59
C LEU A 45 -2.15 -7.45 5.15
N CYS A 46 -3.23 -8.24 5.05
CA CYS A 46 -4.53 -7.81 5.56
C CYS A 46 -4.56 -7.74 7.10
N GLU A 47 -3.81 -8.62 7.77
CA GLU A 47 -3.62 -8.59 9.23
C GLU A 47 -2.86 -7.34 9.72
N ARG A 48 -2.38 -6.48 8.81
CA ARG A 48 -1.82 -5.16 9.18
C ARG A 48 -2.89 -4.17 9.62
N GLN A 49 -4.17 -4.41 9.33
CA GLN A 49 -5.23 -3.47 9.66
C GLN A 49 -5.54 -3.53 11.15
N LEU A 50 -5.47 -2.38 11.82
CA LEU A 50 -5.74 -2.25 13.25
C LEU A 50 -7.17 -1.74 13.49
N PRO A 51 -7.70 -1.82 14.74
CA PRO A 51 -9.04 -1.33 15.06
C PRO A 51 -9.28 0.15 14.73
N SER A 52 -8.22 0.97 14.60
CA SER A 52 -8.32 2.36 14.16
C SER A 52 -8.60 2.52 12.66
N GLY A 53 -8.60 1.42 11.89
CA GLY A 53 -8.72 1.40 10.43
C GLY A 53 -7.39 1.50 9.69
N GLY A 54 -6.38 2.12 10.30
CA GLY A 54 -5.03 2.26 9.73
C GLY A 54 -4.23 0.95 9.69
N LEU A 55 -3.26 0.88 8.79
CA LEU A 55 -2.41 -0.29 8.60
C LEU A 55 -1.01 -0.03 9.20
N ASN A 56 -0.41 -1.05 9.83
CA ASN A 56 0.97 -0.97 10.33
C ASN A 56 1.98 -1.69 9.41
N GLY A 57 3.28 -1.46 9.64
CA GLY A 57 4.33 -1.97 8.77
C GLY A 57 4.73 -3.42 9.02
N ARG A 58 4.40 -3.94 10.20
CA ARG A 58 4.67 -5.30 10.70
C ARG A 58 3.93 -5.49 12.04
N PRO A 59 3.79 -6.73 12.55
CA PRO A 59 3.15 -6.99 13.85
C PRO A 59 3.70 -6.12 15.00
N GLU A 60 2.84 -5.82 15.97
CA GLU A 60 3.17 -5.04 17.19
C GLU A 60 3.65 -3.59 16.93
N LYS A 61 3.35 -3.01 15.77
CA LYS A 61 3.61 -1.59 15.46
C LYS A 61 2.34 -0.76 15.38
N LEU A 62 2.49 0.53 15.62
CA LEU A 62 1.43 1.51 15.42
C LEU A 62 1.08 1.63 13.93
N PRO A 63 -0.17 2.02 13.61
CA PRO A 63 -0.55 2.30 12.23
C PRO A 63 0.18 3.54 11.73
N ASP A 64 0.37 3.59 10.42
CA ASP A 64 0.98 4.73 9.74
C ASP A 64 0.36 4.85 8.35
N LEU A 65 0.16 6.08 7.91
CA LEU A 65 -0.35 6.36 6.58
C LEU A 65 0.59 5.84 5.48
N CYS A 66 1.92 5.89 5.67
CA CYS A 66 2.84 5.34 4.67
C CYS A 66 2.74 3.81 4.54
N TYR A 67 2.59 3.10 5.67
CA TYR A 67 2.32 1.65 5.65
C TYR A 67 1.00 1.34 4.98
N SER A 68 -0.01 2.20 5.17
CA SER A 68 -1.31 2.04 4.52
C SER A 68 -1.21 2.04 3.00
N TRP A 69 -0.42 2.94 2.43
CA TRP A 69 -0.11 2.91 1.00
C TRP A 69 0.62 1.62 0.57
N TRP A 70 1.71 1.26 1.25
CA TRP A 70 2.53 0.09 0.86
C TRP A 70 1.76 -1.23 0.94
N VAL A 71 0.94 -1.40 1.99
CA VAL A 71 0.11 -2.58 2.18
C VAL A 71 -1.00 -2.64 1.13
N MET A 72 -1.78 -1.57 0.95
CA MET A 72 -2.86 -1.55 -0.04
C MET A 72 -2.36 -1.74 -1.47
N SER A 73 -1.23 -1.14 -1.81
CA SER A 73 -0.64 -1.26 -3.15
C SER A 73 -0.18 -2.69 -3.41
N SER A 74 0.44 -3.33 -2.42
CA SER A 74 0.81 -4.74 -2.49
C SER A 74 -0.43 -5.63 -2.66
N LEU A 75 -1.45 -5.43 -1.84
CA LEU A 75 -2.73 -6.14 -1.96
C LEU A 75 -3.41 -5.89 -3.32
N SER A 76 -3.29 -4.69 -3.89
CA SER A 76 -3.84 -4.37 -5.20
C SER A 76 -3.13 -5.12 -6.32
N MET A 77 -1.79 -5.18 -6.29
CA MET A 77 -1.01 -5.98 -7.25
C MET A 77 -1.31 -7.49 -7.14
N LEU A 78 -1.63 -7.96 -5.93
CA LEU A 78 -2.06 -9.34 -5.67
C LEU A 78 -3.55 -9.58 -5.97
N ASN A 79 -4.31 -8.53 -6.30
CA ASN A 79 -5.78 -8.56 -6.46
C ASN A 79 -6.51 -9.11 -5.21
N ARG A 80 -6.10 -8.63 -4.04
CA ARG A 80 -6.61 -8.95 -2.69
C ARG A 80 -6.93 -7.69 -1.87
N ILE A 81 -7.03 -6.52 -2.49
CA ILE A 81 -7.39 -5.26 -1.80
C ILE A 81 -8.74 -5.34 -1.05
N HIS A 82 -9.62 -6.26 -1.43
CA HIS A 82 -10.90 -6.48 -0.76
C HIS A 82 -10.78 -7.23 0.58
N TRP A 83 -9.58 -7.68 0.97
CA TRP A 83 -9.33 -8.35 2.26
C TRP A 83 -9.18 -7.36 3.43
N VAL A 84 -9.11 -6.06 3.15
CA VAL A 84 -9.11 -5.00 4.16
C VAL A 84 -10.44 -4.23 4.13
N ASP A 85 -10.83 -3.72 5.29
CA ASP A 85 -11.96 -2.80 5.41
C ASP A 85 -11.58 -1.43 4.85
N LYS A 86 -12.01 -1.18 3.62
CA LYS A 86 -11.73 0.06 2.88
C LYS A 86 -12.34 1.29 3.54
N ASN A 87 -13.51 1.17 4.16
CA ASN A 87 -14.21 2.30 4.74
C ASN A 87 -13.48 2.79 5.97
N ASN A 88 -13.12 1.88 6.88
CA ASN A 88 -12.36 2.23 8.08
C ASN A 88 -10.97 2.78 7.73
N LEU A 89 -10.34 2.25 6.69
CA LEU A 89 -9.05 2.77 6.21
C LEU A 89 -9.16 4.18 5.61
N GLU A 90 -10.21 4.45 4.83
CA GLU A 90 -10.48 5.80 4.32
C GLU A 90 -10.65 6.80 5.48
N GLN A 91 -11.41 6.44 6.52
CA GLN A 91 -11.56 7.27 7.71
C GLN A 91 -10.21 7.55 8.40
N PHE A 92 -9.33 6.55 8.53
CA PHE A 92 -7.99 6.74 9.09
C PHE A 92 -7.14 7.71 8.26
N ILE A 93 -7.17 7.59 6.93
CA ILE A 93 -6.41 8.48 6.03
C ILE A 93 -6.93 9.92 6.15
N LEU A 94 -8.25 10.12 6.11
CA LEU A 94 -8.86 11.45 6.23
C LEU A 94 -8.61 12.06 7.62
N ALA A 95 -8.62 11.25 8.69
CA ALA A 95 -8.29 11.71 10.04
C ALA A 95 -6.82 12.15 10.20
N SER A 96 -5.94 11.77 9.27
CA SER A 96 -4.53 12.16 9.26
C SER A 96 -4.27 13.48 8.50
N GLN A 97 -5.33 14.17 8.06
CA GLN A 97 -5.25 15.50 7.46
C GLN A 97 -5.12 16.59 8.52
N ASP A 98 -4.36 17.63 8.21
CA ASP A 98 -4.42 18.88 8.94
C ASP A 98 -5.48 19.80 8.29
N ALA A 99 -6.51 20.16 9.06
CA ALA A 99 -7.63 20.97 8.58
C ALA A 99 -7.31 22.46 8.43
N GLU A 100 -6.24 22.95 9.07
CA GLU A 100 -5.83 24.35 9.05
C GLU A 100 -4.76 24.61 7.98
N THR A 101 -3.75 23.75 7.92
CA THR A 101 -2.57 23.93 7.04
C THR A 101 -2.57 23.03 5.81
N GLY A 102 -3.44 22.00 5.80
CA GLY A 102 -3.47 21.00 4.74
C GLY A 102 -2.33 19.98 4.83
N GLY A 103 -2.31 19.08 3.85
CA GLY A 103 -1.39 17.93 3.86
C GLY A 103 -1.86 16.80 4.76
N PHE A 104 -1.06 15.74 4.78
CA PHE A 104 -1.26 14.58 5.63
C PHE A 104 -0.01 14.29 6.45
N SER A 105 -0.19 13.74 7.64
CA SER A 105 0.85 13.22 8.51
C SER A 105 0.80 11.69 8.58
N ASP A 106 1.73 11.10 9.30
CA ASP A 106 1.79 9.66 9.54
C ASP A 106 0.58 9.14 10.34
N ARG A 107 0.06 9.95 11.27
CA ARG A 107 -1.09 9.64 12.14
C ARG A 107 -1.87 10.91 12.51
N PRO A 108 -3.16 10.78 12.90
CA PRO A 108 -3.97 11.92 13.35
C PRO A 108 -3.29 12.75 14.44
N GLY A 109 -3.25 14.06 14.26
CA GLY A 109 -2.67 15.02 15.20
C GLY A 109 -1.16 15.25 15.09
N ASN A 110 -0.45 14.52 14.23
CA ASN A 110 0.97 14.78 13.95
C ASN A 110 1.16 15.86 12.87
N ILE A 111 2.38 16.40 12.77
CA ILE A 111 2.77 17.40 11.78
C ILE A 111 2.80 16.77 10.38
N THR A 112 2.24 17.48 9.39
CA THR A 112 2.15 17.00 8.01
C THR A 112 3.48 17.15 7.26
N ASP A 113 3.66 16.32 6.24
CA ASP A 113 4.80 16.41 5.35
C ASP A 113 4.46 15.98 3.91
N PRO A 114 5.29 16.33 2.91
CA PRO A 114 5.02 15.96 1.52
C PRO A 114 4.97 14.45 1.26
N PHE A 115 5.68 13.65 2.07
CA PHE A 115 5.79 12.21 1.87
C PHE A 115 4.49 11.49 2.26
N HIS A 116 3.96 11.77 3.44
CA HIS A 116 2.66 11.28 3.87
C HIS A 116 1.53 11.92 3.05
N THR A 117 1.67 13.18 2.63
CA THR A 117 0.71 13.81 1.72
C THR A 117 0.56 13.06 0.40
N LEU A 118 1.68 12.64 -0.22
CA LEU A 118 1.65 11.80 -1.42
C LEU A 118 0.89 10.49 -1.16
N PHE A 119 1.24 9.77 -0.10
CA PHE A 119 0.65 8.47 0.20
C PHE A 119 -0.81 8.55 0.65
N GLY A 120 -1.23 9.66 1.24
CA GLY A 120 -2.64 9.91 1.60
C GLY A 120 -3.49 10.06 0.35
N LEU A 121 -3.06 10.92 -0.57
CA LEU A 121 -3.75 11.13 -1.86
C LEU A 121 -3.73 9.87 -2.73
N ALA A 122 -2.60 9.17 -2.79
CA ALA A 122 -2.48 7.91 -3.52
C ALA A 122 -3.36 6.81 -2.91
N GLY A 123 -3.41 6.72 -1.57
CA GLY A 123 -4.29 5.80 -0.85
C GLY A 123 -5.76 6.05 -1.15
N LEU A 124 -6.21 7.31 -1.07
CA LEU A 124 -7.59 7.69 -1.39
C LEU A 124 -7.94 7.38 -2.87
N SER A 125 -7.03 7.67 -3.79
CA SER A 125 -7.20 7.31 -5.21
C SER A 125 -7.36 5.79 -5.40
N LEU A 126 -6.53 4.99 -4.71
CA LEU A 126 -6.57 3.53 -4.78
C LEU A 126 -7.82 2.92 -4.12
N LEU A 127 -8.38 3.59 -3.12
CA LEU A 127 -9.66 3.23 -2.48
C LEU A 127 -10.89 3.59 -3.33
N GLY A 128 -10.72 4.36 -4.41
CA GLY A 128 -11.78 4.65 -5.37
C GLY A 128 -12.28 6.09 -5.36
N ASN A 129 -11.59 7.02 -4.69
CA ASN A 129 -11.93 8.43 -4.74
C ASN A 129 -11.76 8.97 -6.18
N THR A 130 -12.87 9.38 -6.80
CA THR A 130 -12.91 9.79 -8.21
C THR A 130 -12.48 11.24 -8.45
N SER A 131 -12.34 12.04 -7.39
CA SER A 131 -11.82 13.41 -7.47
C SER A 131 -10.30 13.45 -7.62
N ILE A 132 -9.61 12.34 -7.33
CA ILE A 132 -8.17 12.19 -7.45
C ILE A 132 -7.88 11.34 -8.69
N LYS A 133 -6.87 11.70 -9.48
CA LYS A 133 -6.44 10.88 -10.61
C LYS A 133 -6.10 9.47 -10.13
N ARG A 134 -6.51 8.47 -10.92
CA ARG A 134 -6.16 7.06 -10.67
C ARG A 134 -4.65 6.91 -10.52
N VAL A 135 -4.21 6.29 -9.44
CA VAL A 135 -2.81 5.93 -9.21
C VAL A 135 -2.53 4.49 -9.64
N ASN A 136 -1.34 4.25 -10.16
CA ASN A 136 -0.85 2.90 -10.42
C ASN A 136 -0.18 2.32 -9.14
N PRO A 137 -0.60 1.15 -8.65
CA PRO A 137 -0.09 0.59 -7.40
C PRO A 137 1.34 0.04 -7.51
N THR A 138 1.87 -0.18 -8.71
CA THR A 138 3.26 -0.64 -8.89
C THR A 138 4.25 0.53 -8.87
N TYR A 139 3.86 1.66 -9.46
CA TYR A 139 4.76 2.80 -9.68
C TYR A 139 4.48 4.01 -8.76
N CYS A 140 3.37 4.05 -8.03
CA CYS A 140 2.94 5.23 -7.26
C CYS A 140 2.87 6.52 -8.12
N MET A 141 2.43 6.38 -9.38
CA MET A 141 2.33 7.46 -10.35
C MET A 141 0.92 7.49 -10.96
N PRO A 142 0.49 8.62 -11.55
CA PRO A 142 -0.77 8.69 -12.27
C PRO A 142 -0.84 7.62 -13.37
N GLN A 143 -1.95 6.86 -13.41
CA GLN A 143 -2.15 5.78 -14.38
C GLN A 143 -1.99 6.27 -15.83
N GLU A 144 -2.44 7.50 -16.14
CA GLU A 144 -2.25 8.13 -17.45
C GLU A 144 -0.77 8.21 -17.89
N THR A 145 0.17 8.33 -16.94
CA THR A 145 1.61 8.37 -17.26
C THR A 145 2.11 6.98 -17.59
N ILE A 146 1.64 5.96 -16.87
CA ILE A 146 1.97 4.56 -17.12
C ILE A 146 1.45 4.14 -18.50
N ASP A 147 0.21 4.50 -18.81
CA ASP A 147 -0.43 4.22 -20.11
C ASP A 147 0.32 4.93 -21.26
N ARG A 148 0.66 6.22 -21.08
CA ARG A 148 1.43 7.00 -22.06
C ARG A 148 2.81 6.39 -22.35
N LEU A 149 3.47 5.87 -21.33
CA LEU A 149 4.78 5.21 -21.45
C LEU A 149 4.67 3.74 -21.88
N LYS A 150 3.45 3.20 -22.03
CA LYS A 150 3.18 1.79 -22.38
C LYS A 150 3.88 0.82 -21.42
N LEU A 151 3.90 1.17 -20.13
CA LEU A 151 4.41 0.30 -19.09
C LEU A 151 3.30 -0.67 -18.68
N GLU A 152 3.58 -1.96 -18.77
CA GLU A 152 2.61 -3.00 -18.45
C GLU A 152 3.12 -3.79 -17.23
N PRO A 153 2.98 -3.32 -15.99
CA PRO A 153 3.25 -4.16 -14.81
C PRO A 153 2.21 -5.28 -14.68
N GLN A 154 2.61 -6.47 -14.22
CA GLN A 154 1.68 -7.58 -13.99
C GLN A 154 0.87 -7.38 -12.71
N ILE A 155 -0.44 -7.53 -12.79
CA ILE A 155 -1.34 -7.67 -11.64
C ILE A 155 -1.91 -9.10 -11.70
N LEU A 156 -2.10 -9.75 -10.56
CA LEU A 156 -2.73 -11.07 -10.53
C LEU A 156 -4.22 -10.96 -10.88
N HIS A 157 -4.75 -11.95 -11.59
CA HIS A 157 -6.17 -12.10 -11.82
C HIS A 157 -6.70 -13.27 -10.97
N ILE A 158 -7.99 -13.23 -10.63
CA ILE A 158 -8.68 -14.36 -9.97
C ILE A 158 -8.95 -15.44 -11.02
#